data_AF-A0A1S9CWL2-F1
#
_entry.id   AF-A0A1S9CWL2-F1
#
_cell.length_a   1.000
_cell.length_b   1.000
_cell.length_c   1.000
_cell.angle_alpha   90.00
_cell.angle_beta   90.00
_cell.angle_gamma   90.00
#
_symmetry.space_group_name_H-M   'P 1'
#
loop_
_entity.id
_entity.type
_entity.pdbx_description
1 polymer ?
#
loop_
_entity_poly.entity_id
_entity_poly.type
_entity_poly.pdbx_seq_one_letter_code
_entity_poly.pdbx_strand_id
1 'polypeptide(L)' 'MKTIIELEKQILALPAAEREQLAAMAWESLVGDPSVAGNRKIDPEGIKAAAQRDAEIQAGTVQPIGHAEFLRRTGGVSE' A
#
# COMPACT_ATOMS: atom_id res chain seq x y z
N MET A 1 -21.80 -11.64 -6.76
CA MET A 1 -20.54 -11.43 -6.02
C MET A 1 -19.43 -11.40 -7.05
N LYS A 2 -18.72 -10.27 -7.21
CA LYS A 2 -17.56 -10.22 -8.12
C LYS A 2 -16.43 -11.04 -7.51
N THR A 3 -15.73 -11.82 -8.33
CA THR A 3 -14.56 -12.57 -7.86
C THR A 3 -13.39 -11.61 -7.61
N ILE A 4 -12.42 -12.01 -6.78
CA ILE A 4 -11.19 -11.22 -6.55
C ILE A 4 -10.48 -10.88 -7.88
N ILE A 5 -10.51 -11.81 -8.83
CA ILE A 5 -9.90 -11.66 -10.16
C ILE A 5 -10.62 -10.57 -10.99
N GLU A 6 -11.95 -10.48 -10.89
CA GLU A 6 -12.71 -9.42 -11.59
C GLU A 6 -12.49 -8.05 -10.98
N LEU A 7 -12.32 -7.98 -9.65
CA LEU A 7 -11.98 -6.73 -8.95
C LEU A 7 -10.58 -6.26 -9.33
N GLU A 8 -9.60 -7.15 -9.36
CA GLU A 8 -8.23 -6.84 -9.79
C GLU A 8 -8.21 -6.25 -11.20
N LYS A 9 -8.91 -6.88 -12.16
CA LYS A 9 -9.03 -6.36 -13.53
C LYS A 9 -9.63 -4.96 -13.58
N GLN A 10 -10.66 -4.69 -12.77
CA GLN A 10 -11.30 -3.37 -12.71
C GLN A 10 -10.38 -2.33 -12.10
N ILE A 11 -9.67 -2.65 -11.03
CA ILE A 11 -8.69 -1.75 -10.39
C ILE A 11 -7.56 -1.44 -11.37
N LEU A 12 -7.02 -2.44 -12.06
CA LEU A 12 -5.94 -2.24 -13.01
C LEU A 12 -6.38 -1.43 -14.24
N ALA A 13 -7.66 -1.46 -14.60
CA ALA A 13 -8.23 -0.66 -15.68
C ALA A 13 -8.43 0.83 -15.33
N LEU A 14 -8.36 1.21 -14.04
CA LEU A 14 -8.44 2.61 -13.63
C LEU A 14 -7.17 3.37 -14.06
N PRO A 15 -7.28 4.68 -14.36
CA PRO A 15 -6.13 5.56 -14.53
C PRO A 15 -5.18 5.50 -13.33
N ALA A 16 -3.89 5.73 -13.56
CA ALA A 16 -2.87 5.63 -12.51
C ALA A 16 -3.19 6.50 -11.28
N ALA A 17 -3.64 7.74 -11.50
CA ALA A 17 -4.04 8.66 -10.42
C ALA A 17 -5.23 8.15 -9.59
N GLU A 18 -6.23 7.53 -10.24
CA GLU A 18 -7.38 6.95 -9.56
C GLU A 18 -7.00 5.69 -8.76
N ARG A 19 -6.05 4.89 -9.28
CA ARG A 19 -5.50 3.75 -8.54
C ARG A 19 -4.74 4.18 -7.31
N GLU A 20 -3.92 5.24 -7.42
CA GLU A 20 -3.20 5.83 -6.30
C GLU A 20 -4.17 6.31 -5.21
N GLN A 21 -5.19 7.07 -5.61
CA GLN A 21 -6.21 7.55 -4.68
C GLN A 21 -6.98 6.40 -4.01
N LEU A 22 -7.37 5.37 -4.78
CA LEU A 22 -8.06 4.20 -4.24
C LEU A 22 -7.18 3.43 -3.24
N ALA A 23 -5.89 3.26 -3.55
CA ALA A 23 -4.94 2.61 -2.66
C ALA A 23 -4.77 3.39 -1.35
N ALA A 24 -4.67 4.72 -1.42
CA ALA A 24 -4.59 5.57 -0.24
C ALA A 24 -5.84 5.46 0.64
N MET A 25 -7.04 5.56 0.06
CA MET A 25 -8.29 5.44 0.80
C MET A 25 -8.45 4.05 1.45
N ALA A 26 -8.07 2.98 0.72
CA ALA A 26 -8.11 1.62 1.25
C ALA A 26 -7.15 1.45 2.43
N TRP A 27 -5.96 2.05 2.35
CA TRP A 27 -4.98 2.04 3.43
C TRP A 27 -5.49 2.77 4.68
N GLU A 28 -6.03 3.98 4.54
CA GLU A 28 -6.59 4.74 5.66
C GLU A 28 -7.72 3.99 6.36
N SER A 29 -8.57 3.30 5.58
CA SER A 29 -9.63 2.45 6.12
C SER A 29 -9.10 1.26 6.92
N LEU A 30 -7.90 0.76 6.63
CA LEU A 30 -7.30 -0.37 7.35
C LEU A 30 -6.62 0.09 8.65
N VAL A 31 -5.88 1.20 8.61
CA VAL A 31 -5.10 1.69 9.76
C VAL A 31 -6.00 2.12 10.93
N GLY A 32 -7.25 2.53 10.65
CA GLY A 32 -8.20 2.99 11.66
C GLY A 32 -9.21 1.94 12.15
N ASP A 33 -9.27 0.74 11.57
CA ASP A 33 -10.34 -0.23 11.84
C ASP A 33 -9.91 -1.34 12.83
N PRO A 34 -10.47 -1.38 14.06
CA PRO A 34 -10.17 -2.42 15.05
C PRO A 34 -10.51 -3.85 14.59
N SER A 35 -11.42 -4.00 13.62
CA SER A 35 -11.84 -5.31 13.10
C SER A 35 -10.73 -6.00 12.29
N VAL A 36 -9.72 -5.24 11.85
CA VAL A 36 -8.56 -5.72 11.11
C VAL A 36 -7.69 -6.66 11.96
N ALA A 37 -7.61 -6.44 13.27
CA ALA A 37 -6.80 -7.25 14.18
C ALA A 37 -7.22 -8.74 14.24
N GLY A 38 -8.47 -9.05 13.89
CA GLY A 38 -8.97 -10.43 13.86
C GLY A 38 -8.92 -11.11 12.49
N ASN A 39 -8.56 -10.38 11.43
CA ASN A 39 -8.62 -10.89 10.07
C ASN A 39 -7.32 -11.59 9.67
N ARG A 40 -7.34 -12.92 9.59
CA ARG A 40 -6.19 -13.76 9.21
C ARG A 40 -5.63 -13.48 7.80
N LYS A 41 -6.36 -12.75 6.96
CA LYS A 41 -5.91 -12.36 5.61
C LYS A 41 -5.16 -11.02 5.60
N ILE A 42 -5.17 -10.31 6.73
CA ILE A 42 -4.47 -9.05 6.89
C ILE A 42 -3.27 -9.31 7.80
N ASP A 43 -2.12 -8.75 7.44
CA ASP A 43 -0.90 -8.85 8.23
C ASP A 43 -0.83 -7.66 9.22
N PRO A 44 -1.18 -7.87 10.51
CA PRO A 44 -1.16 -6.79 11.49
C PRO A 44 0.27 -6.29 11.79
N GLU A 45 1.28 -7.16 11.69
CA GLU A 45 2.68 -6.77 11.89
C GLU A 45 3.16 -5.91 10.71
N GLY A 46 2.75 -6.25 9.49
CA GLY A 46 2.96 -5.44 8.29
C GLY A 46 2.36 -4.04 8.41
N ILE A 47 1.13 -3.92 8.92
CA ILE A 47 0.48 -2.62 9.16
C ILE A 47 1.26 -1.79 10.19
N LYS A 48 1.64 -2.41 11.30
CA LYS A 48 2.42 -1.75 12.35
C LYS A 48 3.77 -1.26 11.83
N ALA A 49 4.47 -2.08 11.05
CA ALA A 49 5.75 -1.72 10.45
C ALA A 49 5.62 -0.54 9.47
N ALA A 50 4.56 -0.53 8.65
CA ALA A 50 4.27 0.57 7.74
C ALA A 50 3.97 1.88 8.49
N ALA A 51 3.10 1.84 9.50
CA ALA A 51 2.78 3.02 10.32
C ALA A 51 4.00 3.59 11.05
N GLN A 52 4.86 2.71 11.60
CA GLN A 52 6.13 3.12 12.21
C GLN A 52 7.04 3.81 11.19
N ARG A 53 7.13 3.26 9.97
CA ARG A 53 7.96 3.84 8.92
C ARG A 53 7.46 5.22 8.48
N ASP A 54 6.14 5.41 8.38
CA ASP A 54 5.55 6.71 8.07
C ASP A 54 5.92 7.75 9.12
N ALA A 55 5.86 7.39 10.41
CA ALA A 55 6.28 8.28 11.49
C ALA A 55 7.77 8.64 11.41
N GLU A 56 8.65 7.69 11.08
CA GLU A 56 10.08 7.93 10.89
C GLU A 56 10.38 8.86 9.71
N ILE A 57 9.62 8.74 8.62
CA ILE A 57 9.73 9.61 7.44
C ILE A 57 9.27 11.03 7.80
N GLN A 58 8.12 11.17 8.47
CA GLN A 58 7.60 12.47 8.91
C GLN A 58 8.54 13.16 9.91
N ALA A 59 9.18 12.39 10.80
CA ALA A 59 10.19 12.88 11.72
C ALA A 59 11.56 13.18 11.05
N GLY A 60 11.72 12.85 9.76
CA GLY A 60 12.98 13.01 9.03
C GLY A 60 14.09 12.06 9.47
N THR A 61 13.78 11.04 10.28
CA THR A 61 14.74 10.05 10.78
C THR A 61 15.17 9.09 9.66
N VAL A 62 14.29 8.86 8.69
CA VAL A 62 14.59 8.09 7.48
C VAL A 62 14.09 8.85 6.25
N GLN A 63 14.73 8.60 5.10
CA GLN A 63 14.36 9.24 3.84
C GLN A 63 13.63 8.24 2.93
N PRO A 64 12.55 8.66 2.23
CA PRO A 64 11.93 7.82 1.21
C PRO A 64 12.92 7.57 0.07
N ILE A 65 12.84 6.39 -0.54
CA ILE A 65 13.65 6.07 -1.72
C ILE A 65 12.96 6.62 -2.97
N GLY A 66 13.76 7.15 -3.91
CA GLY A 66 13.26 7.57 -5.21
C GLY A 66 12.90 6.37 -6.10
N HIS A 67 12.19 6.65 -7.20
CA HIS A 67 11.71 5.62 -8.12
C HIS A 67 12.83 4.72 -8.69
N ALA A 68 13.94 5.30 -9.14
CA ALA A 68 15.09 4.54 -9.66
C ALA A 68 15.68 3.58 -8.62
N GLU A 69 15.77 4.05 -7.36
CA GLU A 69 16.28 3.24 -6.26
C GLU A 69 15.32 2.12 -5.87
N PHE A 70 14.02 2.38 -5.93
CA PHE A 70 12.98 1.37 -5.74
C PHE A 70 13.11 0.25 -6.78
N LEU A 71 13.19 0.59 -8.07
CA LEU A 71 13.35 -0.39 -9.15
C LEU A 71 14.62 -1.22 -8.99
N ARG A 72 15.75 -0.57 -8.65
CA ARG A 72 17.03 -1.25 -8.41
C ARG A 72 16.92 -2.31 -7.29
N ARG A 73 16.16 -2.04 -6.23
CA ARG A 73 16.02 -2.94 -5.07
C ARG A 73 14.96 -4.03 -5.29
N THR A 74 13.94 -3.78 -6.10
CA THR A 74 12.84 -4.72 -6.33
C THR A 74 12.99 -5.54 -7.61
N GLY A 75 14.00 -5.24 -8.44
CA GLY A 75 14.17 -5.86 -9.76
C GLY A 75 13.13 -5.39 -10.78
N GLY A 76 12.46 -4.26 -10.53
CA GLY A 76 11.52 -3.66 -11.47
C GLY A 76 12.23 -3.07 -12.69
N VAL A 77 11.52 -3.03 -13.82
CA VAL A 77 11.98 -2.44 -15.08
C VAL A 77 11.24 -1.12 -15.30
N SER A 78 11.95 -0.06 -15.72
CA SER A 78 11.31 1.18 -16.16
C SER A 78 10.70 0.97 -17.55
N GLU A 79 9.41 1.25 -17.71
CA GLU A 79 8.75 1.36 -19.03
C GLU A 79 8.99 2.74 -19.65
#